data_AF-A0A1Y6K3G7-F1
#
_entry.id   AF-A0A1Y6K3G7-F1
#
_cell.length_a   1.000
_cell.length_b   1.000
_cell.length_c   1.000
_cell.angle_alpha   90.00
_cell.angle_beta   90.00
_cell.angle_gamma   90.00
#
_symmetry.space_group_name_H-M   'P 1'
#
loop_
_entity.id
_entity.type
_entity.pdbx_description
1 polymer ?
#
loop_
_entity_poly.entity_id
_entity_poly.type
_entity_poly.pdbx_seq_one_letter_code
_entity_poly.pdbx_strand_id
1 'polypeptide(L)'
;MIKKHYPLILIITMLLIATLACSLGGKKSPKLGETYRSEAGGYSLQQVPGYDFEEFWGMTMMSPTDADERFGPMIMAYGLPNDDNLSLQGLMDEMTQQDDEVSAEYSKPKKTKVGGVEGLLVEFKGIEDGQKLKGKLFVALPYPEQTFYMTVLSPEDRWKEIEPIYDAVLKSVSFFEADLTDLDFDLEDFEFDLEDFEFEEEIEGFDETLEDILVPSTQVIRQWAVLAEASSEYSSDDYSALQATGAPDVDYCEENPLAWAPLSGDTEEYLVLYYDVPVIPTELVIIQSHNPSQVVEIQFIDTDGETWTLWYGEPERISTCPDEWTHTIELDEVFYTDTVVIWVDQSVLGLGWAEIDAVELVGYPMGSTSTTVQEEPEVQIPSLLDIPENFSGLMAGPVYQGYASIVIGETKEADLDRIMTIAGRESTDSWKPRESHKQTYLYDMPWSGMTAYISVTVDGVVYKKNVTSGKYPDDYALPTVNNENYEILKGIYDRDKVIPYEVMANLLQSPGFIREQWLREDDGKIVSTYFWHSADGYVLSGIFYDGLLTGMAGLSYYQP
;
A
#
# COMPACT_ATOMS: atom_id res chain seq x y z
N MET A 1 46.03 -70.85 42.20
CA MET A 1 44.95 -69.87 42.46
C MET A 1 44.95 -68.87 41.31
N ILE A 2 44.08 -69.09 40.32
CA ILE A 2 43.95 -68.22 39.15
C ILE A 2 42.73 -67.34 39.43
N LYS A 3 42.97 -66.08 39.84
CA LYS A 3 41.90 -65.09 40.01
C LYS A 3 41.67 -64.39 38.67
N LYS A 4 40.48 -64.62 38.12
CA LYS A 4 39.88 -63.86 36.99
C LYS A 4 39.79 -62.38 37.35
N HIS A 5 40.42 -61.50 36.57
CA HIS A 5 40.06 -60.08 36.47
C HIS A 5 40.21 -59.61 35.00
N TYR A 6 39.20 -59.92 34.19
CA TYR A 6 38.56 -58.90 33.35
C TYR A 6 37.43 -58.36 34.25
N PRO A 7 37.26 -57.05 34.54
CA PRO A 7 37.03 -55.99 33.53
C PRO A 7 37.51 -54.58 33.96
N LEU A 8 38.37 -53.92 33.19
CA LEU A 8 38.53 -52.45 33.32
C LEU A 8 38.93 -51.82 31.97
N ILE A 9 39.67 -52.57 31.17
CA ILE A 9 40.13 -52.13 29.84
C ILE A 9 39.01 -52.21 28.78
N LEU A 10 37.99 -53.06 28.97
CA LEU A 10 36.83 -53.13 28.07
C LEU A 10 35.79 -52.04 28.34
N ILE A 11 35.77 -51.47 29.55
CA ILE A 11 34.81 -50.40 29.93
C ILE A 11 35.32 -49.04 29.43
N ILE A 12 36.64 -48.82 29.37
CA ILE A 12 37.22 -47.57 28.88
C ILE A 12 37.21 -47.50 27.34
N THR A 13 37.32 -48.64 26.64
CA THR A 13 37.12 -48.67 25.18
C THR A 13 35.63 -48.62 24.78
N MET A 14 34.70 -49.12 25.60
CA MET A 14 33.27 -48.85 25.40
C MET A 14 32.88 -47.41 25.74
N LEU A 15 33.55 -46.74 26.69
CA LEU A 15 33.27 -45.32 26.98
C LEU A 15 33.82 -44.38 25.89
N LEU A 16 34.95 -44.69 25.26
CA LEU A 16 35.47 -43.87 24.15
C LEU A 16 34.74 -44.11 22.81
N ILE A 17 34.07 -45.26 22.64
CA ILE A 17 33.18 -45.49 21.49
C ILE A 17 31.75 -44.98 21.78
N ALA A 18 31.34 -44.89 23.06
CA ALA A 18 30.08 -44.24 23.44
C ALA A 18 30.15 -42.69 23.40
N THR A 19 31.32 -42.08 23.50
CA THR A 19 31.47 -40.62 23.25
C THR A 19 31.58 -40.26 21.76
N LEU A 20 31.73 -41.24 20.86
CA LEU A 20 31.59 -41.06 19.41
C LEU A 20 30.26 -41.60 18.84
N ALA A 21 29.46 -42.30 19.64
CA ALA A 21 28.16 -42.84 19.23
C ALA A 21 26.94 -42.01 19.70
N CYS A 22 27.14 -40.93 20.45
CA CYS A 22 26.09 -39.94 20.77
C CYS A 22 26.20 -38.66 19.91
N SER A 23 26.71 -38.77 18.68
CA SER A 23 26.67 -37.69 17.67
C SER A 23 26.05 -38.15 16.33
N LEU A 24 25.47 -39.34 16.28
CA LEU A 24 24.84 -39.91 15.09
C LEU A 24 23.38 -40.21 15.42
N GLY A 25 22.52 -39.21 15.26
CA GLY A 25 21.08 -39.30 15.52
C GLY A 25 20.41 -37.98 15.84
N GLY A 26 21.17 -36.92 16.13
CA GLY A 26 20.63 -35.58 16.00
C GLY A 26 20.45 -35.30 14.51
N LYS A 27 19.22 -35.11 14.03
CA LYS A 27 18.99 -34.40 12.75
C LYS A 27 19.92 -33.19 12.80
N LYS A 28 20.94 -33.14 11.94
CA LYS A 28 21.76 -31.93 11.83
C LYS A 28 20.76 -30.82 11.53
N SER A 29 20.62 -29.86 12.43
CA SER A 29 19.78 -28.70 12.18
C SER A 29 20.20 -28.13 10.82
N PRO A 30 19.24 -27.85 9.92
CA PRO A 30 19.52 -27.18 8.67
C PRO A 30 20.41 -25.96 8.93
N LYS A 31 21.44 -25.79 8.09
CA LYS A 31 22.30 -24.62 8.20
C LYS A 31 21.54 -23.47 7.57
N LEU A 32 21.14 -22.50 8.38
CA LEU A 32 20.47 -21.29 7.93
C LEU A 32 21.48 -20.25 7.42
N GLY A 33 20.97 -19.30 6.65
CA GLY A 33 21.69 -18.22 5.99
C GLY A 33 21.81 -16.97 6.86
N GLU A 34 21.72 -15.82 6.20
CA GLU A 34 21.81 -14.52 6.83
C GLU A 34 20.55 -14.20 7.66
N THR A 35 20.69 -13.26 8.59
CA THR A 35 19.57 -12.79 9.40
C THR A 35 18.88 -11.66 8.64
N TYR A 36 17.62 -11.86 8.30
CA TYR A 36 16.72 -10.82 7.80
C TYR A 36 15.99 -10.18 8.97
N ARG A 37 15.77 -8.86 8.90
CA ARG A 37 15.12 -8.05 9.93
C ARG A 37 13.97 -7.29 9.30
N SER A 38 12.75 -7.56 9.74
CA SER A 38 11.53 -6.92 9.29
C SER A 38 11.14 -5.81 10.27
N GLU A 39 11.38 -4.55 9.87
CA GLU A 39 11.07 -3.36 10.69
C GLU A 39 9.56 -3.29 11.00
N ALA A 40 8.74 -3.31 9.95
CA ALA A 40 7.28 -3.28 10.01
C ALA A 40 6.65 -4.48 10.77
N GLY A 41 7.23 -5.68 10.65
CA GLY A 41 6.75 -6.86 11.36
C GLY A 41 7.23 -6.97 12.81
N GLY A 42 8.26 -6.20 13.20
CA GLY A 42 8.88 -6.24 14.53
C GLY A 42 9.56 -7.58 14.88
N TYR A 43 10.16 -8.26 13.89
CA TYR A 43 10.91 -9.49 14.10
C TYR A 43 12.12 -9.63 13.17
N SER A 44 13.04 -10.51 13.55
CA SER A 44 14.13 -10.95 12.66
C SER A 44 14.22 -12.46 12.66
N LEU A 45 14.57 -13.06 11.53
CA LEU A 45 14.75 -14.51 11.37
C LEU A 45 15.95 -14.81 10.46
N GLN A 46 16.40 -16.06 10.43
CA GLN A 46 17.44 -16.50 9.50
C GLN A 46 16.82 -17.14 8.26
N GLN A 47 17.28 -16.69 7.09
CA GLN A 47 16.85 -17.18 5.78
C GLN A 47 17.27 -18.64 5.57
N VAL A 48 16.60 -19.32 4.65
CA VAL A 48 16.94 -20.69 4.25
C VAL A 48 17.80 -20.62 2.98
N PRO A 49 19.05 -21.11 2.98
CA PRO A 49 19.90 -21.02 1.79
C PRO A 49 19.32 -21.79 0.59
N GLY A 50 19.22 -21.11 -0.56
CA GLY A 50 18.70 -21.67 -1.81
C GLY A 50 17.18 -21.81 -1.85
N TYR A 51 16.49 -21.12 -0.95
CA TYR A 51 15.06 -20.85 -1.06
C TYR A 51 14.90 -19.44 -1.63
N ASP A 52 13.82 -19.28 -2.36
CA ASP A 52 13.21 -18.02 -2.73
C ASP A 52 12.80 -17.31 -1.43
N PHE A 53 13.05 -16.00 -1.35
CA PHE A 53 12.78 -15.15 -0.20
C PHE A 53 12.08 -13.85 -0.61
N GLU A 54 10.80 -13.73 -0.25
CA GLU A 54 10.02 -12.51 -0.48
C GLU A 54 9.79 -11.77 0.84
N GLU A 55 9.78 -10.44 0.77
CA GLU A 55 9.26 -9.60 1.85
C GLU A 55 8.31 -8.53 1.31
N PHE A 56 7.20 -8.38 2.01
CA PHE A 56 6.21 -7.35 1.73
C PHE A 56 5.53 -6.95 3.04
N TRP A 57 5.61 -5.66 3.37
CA TRP A 57 4.84 -5.03 4.45
C TRP A 57 4.95 -5.73 5.80
N GLY A 58 6.15 -6.17 6.17
CA GLY A 58 6.35 -6.88 7.44
C GLY A 58 6.12 -8.39 7.37
N MET A 59 5.66 -8.92 6.23
CA MET A 59 5.52 -10.35 5.96
C MET A 59 6.72 -10.87 5.19
N THR A 60 7.30 -11.99 5.66
CA THR A 60 8.38 -12.70 4.97
C THR A 60 7.90 -14.07 4.54
N MET A 61 8.27 -14.46 3.33
CA MET A 61 7.94 -15.76 2.74
C MET A 61 9.21 -16.46 2.27
N MET A 62 9.25 -17.79 2.42
CA MET A 62 10.37 -18.63 2.04
C MET A 62 9.88 -19.95 1.43
N SER A 63 10.26 -20.25 0.20
CA SER A 63 9.90 -21.48 -0.51
C SER A 63 11.10 -22.04 -1.29
N PRO A 64 11.20 -23.37 -1.49
CA PRO A 64 12.10 -23.90 -2.51
C PRO A 64 11.69 -23.39 -3.90
N THR A 65 12.66 -23.18 -4.80
CA THR A 65 12.43 -22.78 -6.21
C THR A 65 11.53 -23.71 -7.02
N ASP A 66 11.23 -24.91 -6.50
CA ASP A 66 10.35 -25.90 -7.12
C ASP A 66 9.03 -26.08 -6.35
N ALA A 67 8.72 -25.17 -5.42
CA ALA A 67 7.47 -25.15 -4.71
C ALA A 67 6.31 -24.90 -5.67
N ASP A 68 5.19 -25.55 -5.38
CA ASP A 68 3.92 -25.17 -5.99
C ASP A 68 3.44 -23.92 -5.26
N GLU A 69 3.18 -22.84 -5.99
CA GLU A 69 2.80 -21.53 -5.43
C GLU A 69 1.58 -21.63 -4.51
N ARG A 70 0.64 -22.51 -4.85
CA ARG A 70 -0.60 -22.69 -4.08
C ARG A 70 -0.46 -23.68 -2.93
N PHE A 71 0.26 -24.79 -3.14
CA PHE A 71 0.28 -25.89 -2.16
C PHE A 71 1.56 -25.94 -1.30
N GLY A 72 2.56 -25.11 -1.60
CA GLY A 72 3.88 -25.12 -0.98
C GLY A 72 4.77 -26.27 -1.50
N PRO A 73 5.94 -26.52 -0.87
CA PRO A 73 6.27 -26.17 0.52
C PRO A 73 6.66 -24.69 0.71
N MET A 74 6.12 -24.04 1.74
CA MET A 74 6.33 -22.62 2.00
C MET A 74 6.35 -22.33 3.51
N ILE A 75 7.23 -21.43 3.95
CA ILE A 75 7.28 -20.86 5.30
C ILE A 75 6.90 -19.38 5.17
N MET A 76 6.01 -18.90 6.04
CA MET A 76 5.60 -17.51 6.08
C MET A 76 5.66 -16.99 7.51
N ALA A 77 6.09 -15.74 7.72
CA ALA A 77 6.10 -15.06 9.01
C ALA A 77 5.62 -13.62 8.85
N TYR A 78 4.85 -13.09 9.80
CA TYR A 78 4.42 -11.70 9.78
C TYR A 78 4.09 -11.21 11.20
N GLY A 79 4.15 -9.88 11.38
CA GLY A 79 3.69 -9.19 12.58
C GLY A 79 2.51 -8.30 12.26
N LEU A 80 1.57 -8.16 13.19
CA LEU A 80 0.40 -7.27 13.09
C LEU A 80 0.22 -6.51 14.41
N PRO A 81 -0.38 -5.31 14.37
CA PRO A 81 -0.89 -4.66 15.58
C PRO A 81 -1.86 -5.57 16.34
N ASN A 82 -1.95 -5.38 17.65
CA ASN A 82 -2.86 -6.11 18.55
C ASN A 82 -3.84 -5.14 19.22
N ASP A 83 -4.55 -4.37 18.41
CA ASP A 83 -5.39 -3.25 18.87
C ASP A 83 -6.53 -3.73 19.78
N ASP A 84 -7.07 -4.91 19.49
CA ASP A 84 -8.10 -5.58 20.30
C ASP A 84 -7.57 -6.21 21.60
N ASN A 85 -6.27 -6.10 21.89
CA ASN A 85 -5.61 -6.66 23.07
C ASN A 85 -5.95 -8.15 23.28
N LEU A 86 -6.01 -8.90 22.18
CA LEU A 86 -6.41 -10.30 22.21
C LEU A 86 -5.37 -11.13 22.97
N SER A 87 -5.86 -12.10 23.75
CA SER A 87 -4.99 -13.07 24.41
C SER A 87 -4.54 -14.14 23.42
N LEU A 88 -3.40 -14.81 23.67
CA LEU A 88 -2.96 -15.96 22.87
C LEU A 88 -4.04 -17.04 22.67
N GLN A 89 -4.94 -17.23 23.65
CA GLN A 89 -6.05 -18.17 23.50
C GLN A 89 -7.18 -17.59 22.64
N GLY A 90 -7.43 -16.27 22.74
CA GLY A 90 -8.42 -15.57 21.92
C GLY A 90 -8.05 -15.62 20.43
N LEU A 91 -6.78 -15.31 20.11
CA LEU A 91 -6.24 -15.44 18.75
C LEU A 91 -6.41 -16.86 18.21
N MET A 92 -6.10 -17.88 19.02
CA MET A 92 -6.30 -19.27 18.61
C MET A 92 -7.76 -19.66 18.43
N ASP A 93 -8.65 -19.11 19.26
CA ASP A 93 -10.09 -19.40 19.21
C ASP A 93 -10.71 -18.76 17.97
N GLU A 94 -10.29 -17.56 17.58
CA GLU A 94 -10.71 -16.89 16.35
C GLU A 94 -10.28 -17.66 15.10
N MET A 95 -9.00 -18.03 15.02
CA MET A 95 -8.46 -18.81 13.90
C MET A 95 -9.06 -20.22 13.76
N THR A 96 -9.66 -20.76 14.82
CA THR A 96 -10.30 -22.08 14.81
C THR A 96 -11.83 -22.03 14.79
N GLN A 97 -12.42 -20.83 14.88
CA GLN A 97 -13.86 -20.59 14.79
C GLN A 97 -14.30 -20.05 13.44
N GLN A 98 -13.39 -19.49 12.64
CA GLN A 98 -13.67 -19.19 11.24
C GLN A 98 -13.68 -20.50 10.43
N ASP A 99 -14.86 -20.75 9.86
CA ASP A 99 -15.21 -21.70 8.81
C ASP A 99 -15.75 -23.11 9.14
N ASP A 100 -17.06 -23.28 8.87
CA ASP A 100 -17.71 -24.57 8.64
C ASP A 100 -17.44 -25.10 7.20
N GLU A 101 -16.78 -24.32 6.31
CA GLU A 101 -16.44 -24.69 4.92
C GLU A 101 -14.97 -25.09 4.69
N VAL A 102 -14.05 -24.86 5.63
CA VAL A 102 -12.61 -25.23 5.50
C VAL A 102 -12.33 -26.64 6.02
N SER A 103 -11.62 -27.45 5.23
CA SER A 103 -11.36 -28.88 5.48
C SER A 103 -10.15 -29.17 6.41
N ALA A 104 -9.75 -28.23 7.27
CA ALA A 104 -8.52 -28.32 8.06
C ALA A 104 -8.77 -28.84 9.50
N GLU A 105 -8.08 -29.92 9.88
CA GLU A 105 -8.05 -30.47 11.23
C GLU A 105 -6.85 -29.93 12.02
N TYR A 106 -7.13 -29.18 13.10
CA TYR A 106 -6.11 -28.64 14.00
C TYR A 106 -5.81 -29.58 15.19
N SER A 107 -4.53 -29.65 15.58
CA SER A 107 -4.08 -30.32 16.80
C SER A 107 -4.26 -29.43 18.04
N LYS A 108 -4.02 -30.00 19.23
CA LYS A 108 -4.07 -29.21 20.47
C LYS A 108 -2.87 -28.25 20.54
N PRO A 109 -3.10 -26.97 20.91
CA PRO A 109 -2.00 -26.02 21.07
C PRO A 109 -0.95 -26.46 22.08
N LYS A 110 0.32 -26.32 21.67
CA LYS A 110 1.50 -26.63 22.48
C LYS A 110 2.25 -25.35 22.81
N LYS A 111 2.35 -25.04 24.12
CA LYS A 111 3.19 -23.93 24.61
C LYS A 111 4.64 -24.11 24.15
N THR A 112 5.15 -23.11 23.45
CA THR A 112 6.48 -23.12 22.85
C THR A 112 7.12 -21.75 23.09
N LYS A 113 8.42 -21.73 23.43
CA LYS A 113 9.15 -20.50 23.70
C LYS A 113 10.12 -20.22 22.55
N VAL A 114 10.02 -19.02 21.96
CA VAL A 114 10.79 -18.57 20.80
C VAL A 114 11.25 -17.13 21.07
N GLY A 115 12.48 -16.76 20.73
CA GLY A 115 12.97 -15.38 20.93
C GLY A 115 12.91 -14.85 22.37
N GLY A 116 12.69 -15.70 23.38
CA GLY A 116 12.44 -15.28 24.77
C GLY A 116 10.96 -15.09 25.15
N VAL A 117 10.05 -15.15 24.18
CA VAL A 117 8.60 -14.94 24.28
C VAL A 117 7.87 -16.29 24.33
N GLU A 118 6.83 -16.40 25.17
CA GLU A 118 5.95 -17.58 25.20
C GLU A 118 4.87 -17.45 24.10
N GLY A 119 4.69 -18.51 23.32
CA GLY A 119 3.66 -18.60 22.28
C GLY A 119 3.02 -19.98 22.22
N LEU A 120 2.12 -20.16 21.26
CA LEU A 120 1.41 -21.39 21.00
C LEU A 120 1.79 -21.94 19.63
N LEU A 121 2.14 -23.22 19.58
CA LEU A 121 2.42 -23.95 18.34
C LEU A 121 1.30 -24.97 18.10
N VAL A 122 0.71 -24.94 16.90
CA VAL A 122 -0.34 -25.85 16.46
C VAL A 122 0.08 -26.51 15.16
N GLU A 123 -0.15 -27.82 15.03
CA GLU A 123 -0.08 -28.51 13.75
C GLU A 123 -1.48 -28.66 13.15
N PHE A 124 -1.60 -28.58 11.84
CA PHE A 124 -2.86 -28.78 11.12
C PHE A 124 -2.69 -29.67 9.88
N LYS A 125 -3.80 -30.24 9.41
CA LYS A 125 -3.86 -31.02 8.16
C LYS A 125 -5.15 -30.73 7.43
N GLY A 126 -5.10 -30.55 6.12
CA GLY A 126 -6.27 -30.24 5.31
C GLY A 126 -6.27 -30.95 3.96
N ILE A 127 -7.38 -30.83 3.24
CA ILE A 127 -7.48 -31.25 1.84
C ILE A 127 -8.01 -30.08 1.01
N GLU A 128 -7.18 -29.58 0.11
CA GLU A 128 -7.54 -28.49 -0.80
C GLU A 128 -7.39 -28.98 -2.23
N ASP A 129 -8.43 -28.80 -3.06
CA ASP A 129 -8.48 -29.30 -4.45
C ASP A 129 -8.03 -30.77 -4.64
N GLY A 130 -8.27 -31.60 -3.63
CA GLY A 130 -7.90 -33.02 -3.59
C GLY A 130 -6.44 -33.31 -3.21
N GLN A 131 -5.63 -32.27 -3.00
CA GLN A 131 -4.26 -32.36 -2.50
C GLN A 131 -4.27 -32.38 -0.97
N LYS A 132 -3.47 -33.28 -0.37
CA LYS A 132 -3.35 -33.36 1.10
C LYS A 132 -2.24 -32.43 1.57
N LEU A 133 -2.60 -31.52 2.47
CA LEU A 133 -1.70 -30.53 3.02
C LEU A 133 -1.42 -30.79 4.50
N LYS A 134 -0.22 -30.39 4.93
CA LYS A 134 0.19 -30.34 6.33
C LYS A 134 0.81 -28.99 6.63
N GLY A 135 0.58 -28.52 7.85
CA GLY A 135 1.22 -27.32 8.31
C GLY A 135 1.44 -27.23 9.80
N LYS A 136 2.20 -26.21 10.18
CA LYS A 136 2.39 -25.76 11.56
C LYS A 136 2.22 -24.26 11.61
N LEU A 137 1.60 -23.78 12.67
CA LEU A 137 1.42 -22.37 12.97
C LEU A 137 1.96 -22.09 14.37
N PHE A 138 2.81 -21.07 14.48
CA PHE A 138 3.25 -20.50 15.74
C PHE A 138 2.68 -19.10 15.89
N VAL A 139 2.12 -18.80 17.06
CA VAL A 139 1.57 -17.48 17.41
C VAL A 139 2.18 -17.00 18.72
N ALA A 140 2.60 -15.74 18.78
CA ALA A 140 3.15 -15.11 19.98
C ALA A 140 2.72 -13.65 20.11
N LEU A 141 2.77 -13.12 21.33
CA LEU A 141 2.58 -11.70 21.66
C LEU A 141 3.91 -11.14 22.19
N PRO A 142 4.84 -10.73 21.31
CA PRO A 142 6.14 -10.21 21.74
C PRO A 142 6.02 -8.91 22.55
N TYR A 143 5.05 -8.06 22.22
CA TYR A 143 4.73 -6.80 22.91
C TYR A 143 3.19 -6.71 23.10
N PRO A 144 2.68 -5.86 24.02
CA PRO A 144 1.25 -5.77 24.30
C PRO A 144 0.40 -5.48 23.06
N GLU A 145 0.89 -4.60 22.19
CA GLU A 145 0.22 -4.12 20.97
C GLU A 145 0.75 -4.78 19.69
N GLN A 146 1.48 -5.91 19.82
CA GLN A 146 2.06 -6.59 18.66
C GLN A 146 1.82 -8.10 18.74
N THR A 147 1.26 -8.64 17.68
CA THR A 147 1.10 -10.08 17.45
C THR A 147 2.10 -10.56 16.40
N PHE A 148 2.63 -11.77 16.57
CA PHE A 148 3.49 -12.42 15.59
C PHE A 148 2.95 -13.80 15.20
N TYR A 149 2.94 -14.06 13.91
CA TYR A 149 2.57 -15.33 13.29
C TYR A 149 3.74 -15.90 12.50
N MET A 150 3.91 -17.23 12.56
CA MET A 150 4.80 -17.94 11.65
C MET A 150 4.22 -19.30 11.30
N THR A 151 3.92 -19.51 10.01
CA THR A 151 3.32 -20.72 9.49
C THR A 151 4.24 -21.45 8.50
N VAL A 152 3.98 -22.74 8.30
CA VAL A 152 4.52 -23.54 7.22
C VAL A 152 3.40 -24.38 6.63
N LEU A 153 3.32 -24.42 5.30
CA LEU A 153 2.38 -25.23 4.53
C LEU A 153 3.15 -26.12 3.55
N SER A 154 2.73 -27.36 3.36
CA SER A 154 3.37 -28.26 2.39
C SER A 154 2.49 -29.45 2.02
N PRO A 155 2.63 -29.99 0.80
CA PRO A 155 2.09 -31.30 0.44
C PRO A 155 2.55 -32.39 1.42
N GLU A 156 1.66 -33.30 1.80
CA GLU A 156 1.93 -34.32 2.82
C GLU A 156 3.19 -35.18 2.53
N ASP A 157 3.50 -35.39 1.25
CA ASP A 157 4.66 -36.15 0.78
C ASP A 157 5.99 -35.38 0.85
N ARG A 158 5.95 -34.03 0.78
CA ARG A 158 7.12 -33.15 0.98
C ARG A 158 7.31 -32.69 2.43
N TRP A 159 6.36 -32.96 3.34
CA TRP A 159 6.45 -32.54 4.75
C TRP A 159 7.77 -32.86 5.47
N LYS A 160 8.37 -34.03 5.20
CA LYS A 160 9.62 -34.45 5.86
C LYS A 160 10.84 -33.59 5.49
N GLU A 161 10.76 -32.89 4.36
CA GLU A 161 11.77 -31.98 3.83
C GLU A 161 11.74 -30.64 4.57
N ILE A 162 10.57 -30.00 4.64
CA ILE A 162 10.43 -28.63 5.15
C ILE A 162 10.26 -28.55 6.68
N GLU A 163 9.70 -29.57 7.32
CA GLU A 163 9.46 -29.53 8.77
C GLU A 163 10.73 -29.24 9.61
N PRO A 164 11.89 -29.89 9.36
CA PRO A 164 13.11 -29.59 10.10
C PRO A 164 13.67 -28.19 9.82
N ILE A 165 13.33 -27.60 8.67
CA ILE A 165 13.76 -26.27 8.23
C ILE A 165 12.92 -25.22 8.94
N TYR A 166 11.60 -25.35 8.93
CA TYR A 166 10.70 -24.54 9.75
C TYR A 166 11.12 -24.54 11.22
N ASP A 167 11.35 -25.72 11.81
CA ASP A 167 11.79 -25.84 13.21
C ASP A 167 13.15 -25.15 13.48
N ALA A 168 13.98 -24.92 12.45
CA ALA A 168 15.24 -24.20 12.56
C ALA A 168 15.03 -22.69 12.42
N VAL A 169 14.27 -22.25 11.40
CA VAL A 169 13.93 -20.84 11.18
C VAL A 169 13.18 -20.29 12.39
N LEU A 170 12.18 -21.01 12.90
CA LEU A 170 11.43 -20.62 14.09
C LEU A 170 12.34 -20.43 15.31
N LYS A 171 13.43 -21.19 15.46
CA LYS A 171 14.40 -21.01 16.56
C LYS A 171 15.31 -19.81 16.40
N SER A 172 15.45 -19.31 15.18
CA SER A 172 16.26 -18.14 14.87
C SER A 172 15.53 -16.82 15.11
N VAL A 173 14.21 -16.88 15.30
CA VAL A 173 13.37 -15.69 15.50
C VAL A 173 13.76 -14.94 16.78
N SER A 174 13.94 -13.63 16.64
CA SER A 174 13.98 -12.65 17.73
C SER A 174 13.03 -11.50 17.46
N PHE A 175 12.57 -10.85 18.53
CA PHE A 175 11.54 -9.81 18.49
C PHE A 175 12.09 -8.46 18.91
N PHE A 176 11.48 -7.40 18.37
CA PHE A 176 11.66 -6.00 18.72
C PHE A 176 10.33 -5.26 18.44
N GLU A 177 10.18 -4.04 18.97
CA GLU A 177 8.97 -3.24 18.70
C GLU A 177 8.91 -2.92 17.20
N ALA A 178 7.76 -3.20 16.58
CA ALA A 178 7.54 -2.90 15.17
C ALA A 178 7.68 -1.39 14.92
N ASP A 179 8.34 -1.05 13.82
CA ASP A 179 8.42 0.32 13.32
C ASP A 179 7.41 0.48 12.20
N LEU A 180 6.27 1.10 12.51
CA LEU A 180 5.15 1.28 11.59
C LEU A 180 5.28 2.57 10.77
N THR A 181 6.36 3.34 10.91
CA THR A 181 6.52 4.62 10.18
C THR A 181 6.63 4.44 8.66
N ASP A 182 6.92 3.22 8.20
CA ASP A 182 6.95 2.84 6.77
C ASP A 182 5.64 2.13 6.32
N LEU A 183 4.67 1.93 7.22
CA LEU A 183 3.34 1.38 6.96
C LEU A 183 2.29 2.49 7.04
N ASP A 184 2.38 3.47 6.15
CA ASP A 184 1.37 4.52 6.04
C ASP A 184 0.19 4.01 5.18
N PHE A 185 -0.62 3.10 5.75
CA PHE A 185 -1.93 2.70 5.21
C PHE A 185 -2.87 2.27 6.35
N ASP A 186 -4.09 2.83 6.32
CA ASP A 186 -5.22 2.48 7.18
C ASP A 186 -5.48 0.96 7.19
N LEU A 187 -5.38 0.35 8.36
CA LEU A 187 -5.64 -1.07 8.60
C LEU A 187 -7.13 -1.45 8.57
N GLU A 188 -8.03 -0.50 8.31
CA GLU A 188 -9.48 -0.75 8.28
C GLU A 188 -9.99 -1.41 6.99
N ASP A 189 -9.19 -1.42 5.90
CA ASP A 189 -9.56 -2.05 4.62
C ASP A 189 -8.98 -3.47 4.41
N PHE A 190 -8.23 -4.02 5.38
CA PHE A 190 -7.59 -5.33 5.26
C PHE A 190 -8.41 -6.45 5.91
N GLU A 191 -9.44 -6.93 5.20
CA GLU A 191 -10.05 -8.23 5.53
C GLU A 191 -9.18 -9.34 4.90
N PHE A 192 -8.52 -10.12 5.76
CA PHE A 192 -7.61 -11.21 5.37
C PHE A 192 -8.42 -12.38 4.78
N ASP A 193 -8.64 -12.40 3.46
CA ASP A 193 -9.17 -13.57 2.77
C ASP A 193 -8.02 -14.38 2.14
N LEU A 194 -7.86 -15.62 2.58
CA LEU A 194 -6.71 -16.48 2.30
C LEU A 194 -6.70 -17.09 0.88
N GLU A 195 -7.55 -16.63 -0.03
CA GLU A 195 -7.77 -17.27 -1.33
C GLU A 195 -7.04 -16.63 -2.52
N ASP A 196 -6.50 -15.41 -2.42
CA ASP A 196 -5.94 -14.69 -3.58
C ASP A 196 -4.50 -14.19 -3.34
N PHE A 197 -3.51 -15.08 -3.40
CA PHE A 197 -2.09 -14.68 -3.57
C PHE A 197 -1.41 -15.54 -4.64
N GLU A 198 -1.10 -14.93 -5.79
CA GLU A 198 -0.08 -15.39 -6.76
C GLU A 198 1.08 -14.36 -6.72
N PHE A 199 2.30 -14.82 -6.45
CA PHE A 199 3.55 -14.04 -6.40
C PHE A 199 4.57 -14.62 -7.39
N GLU A 200 5.38 -13.77 -8.04
CA GLU A 200 6.65 -14.18 -8.65
C GLU A 200 7.78 -13.13 -8.43
N GLU A 201 8.85 -13.63 -7.80
CA GLU A 201 10.24 -13.17 -7.59
C GLU A 201 11.12 -13.10 -8.88
N GLU A 202 12.36 -12.59 -8.94
CA GLU A 202 13.30 -11.80 -8.12
C GLU A 202 14.41 -11.29 -9.09
N ILE A 203 15.08 -10.18 -8.75
CA ILE A 203 16.25 -9.62 -9.46
C ILE A 203 17.54 -9.99 -8.71
N GLU A 204 18.57 -10.47 -9.42
CA GLU A 204 19.97 -10.41 -8.97
C GLU A 204 20.73 -9.30 -9.73
N GLY A 205 21.45 -8.43 -9.00
CA GLY A 205 22.62 -7.73 -9.54
C GLY A 205 22.91 -6.32 -9.00
N PHE A 206 23.31 -6.20 -7.73
CA PHE A 206 23.93 -4.99 -7.18
C PHE A 206 25.44 -4.98 -7.49
N ASP A 207 25.96 -3.92 -8.10
CA ASP A 207 27.39 -3.58 -8.08
C ASP A 207 27.55 -2.16 -7.52
N GLU A 208 28.35 -2.06 -6.45
CA GLU A 208 28.71 -0.81 -5.79
C GLU A 208 29.59 0.03 -6.71
N THR A 209 29.19 1.28 -6.96
CA THR A 209 30.04 2.48 -6.86
C THR A 209 29.30 3.65 -7.51
N LEU A 210 29.01 4.69 -6.72
CA LEU A 210 29.14 6.11 -7.07
C LEU A 210 28.58 6.96 -5.91
N GLU A 211 29.36 7.03 -4.83
CA GLU A 211 29.40 8.25 -4.02
C GLU A 211 29.96 9.38 -4.91
N ASP A 212 29.07 10.16 -5.51
CA ASP A 212 29.21 11.60 -5.82
C ASP A 212 28.14 11.96 -6.87
N ILE A 213 27.03 12.58 -6.41
CA ILE A 213 26.34 13.73 -7.03
C ILE A 213 25.34 14.20 -5.96
N LEU A 214 25.78 15.10 -5.09
CA LEU A 214 24.87 15.92 -4.28
C LEU A 214 24.39 17.09 -5.13
N VAL A 215 23.10 17.11 -5.46
CA VAL A 215 22.36 18.31 -5.91
C VAL A 215 21.15 18.42 -4.98
N PRO A 216 20.86 19.58 -4.38
CA PRO A 216 19.83 19.68 -3.34
C PRO A 216 18.44 19.45 -3.95
N SER A 217 17.73 18.46 -3.44
CA SER A 217 16.31 18.22 -3.69
C SER A 217 15.47 19.32 -3.03
N THR A 218 14.48 19.84 -3.75
CA THR A 218 13.38 20.63 -3.18
C THR A 218 12.55 19.74 -2.27
N GLN A 219 12.78 19.84 -0.96
CA GLN A 219 12.17 19.00 0.07
C GLN A 219 10.84 19.61 0.51
N VAL A 220 9.80 18.77 0.66
CA VAL A 220 8.57 19.14 1.38
C VAL A 220 8.95 19.58 2.78
N ILE A 221 8.47 20.73 3.21
CA ILE A 221 8.69 21.22 4.57
C ILE A 221 7.42 21.01 5.38
N ARG A 222 7.60 20.61 6.64
CA ARG A 222 6.57 20.65 7.66
C ARG A 222 6.93 21.80 8.59
N GLN A 223 5.97 22.68 8.86
CA GLN A 223 6.20 23.86 9.68
C GLN A 223 4.98 24.11 10.56
N TRP A 224 5.27 24.50 11.78
CA TRP A 224 4.29 25.01 12.72
C TRP A 224 4.05 26.48 12.48
N ALA A 225 2.86 26.96 12.81
CA ALA A 225 2.59 28.39 12.82
C ALA A 225 3.62 29.10 13.70
N VAL A 226 4.10 30.27 13.26
CA VAL A 226 5.08 31.10 13.99
C VAL A 226 4.44 32.32 14.65
N LEU A 227 3.21 32.64 14.25
CA LEU A 227 2.40 33.71 14.78
C LEU A 227 0.92 33.33 14.63
N ALA A 228 0.09 33.82 15.55
CA ALA A 228 -1.35 33.66 15.46
C ALA A 228 -2.07 34.91 15.99
N GLU A 229 -3.23 35.19 15.42
CA GLU A 229 -4.19 36.22 15.82
C GLU A 229 -5.57 35.57 15.92
N ALA A 230 -6.39 35.98 16.88
CA ALA A 230 -7.73 35.43 17.04
C ALA A 230 -8.79 36.54 17.07
N SER A 231 -10.04 36.18 16.76
CA SER A 231 -11.21 37.04 17.01
C SER A 231 -11.30 37.46 18.48
N SER A 232 -10.99 36.50 19.38
CA SER A 232 -10.84 36.72 20.81
C SER A 232 -9.94 35.65 21.42
N GLU A 233 -9.42 35.93 22.61
CA GLU A 233 -8.64 34.99 23.41
C GLU A 233 -9.08 35.08 24.87
N TYR A 234 -9.04 33.97 25.60
CA TYR A 234 -9.47 33.91 26.99
C TYR A 234 -8.59 34.79 27.90
N SER A 235 -7.27 34.79 27.65
CA SER A 235 -6.35 35.74 28.26
C SER A 235 -5.15 36.04 27.33
N SER A 236 -4.37 37.07 27.65
CA SER A 236 -3.20 37.46 26.85
C SER A 236 -1.96 36.60 27.08
N ASP A 237 -1.97 35.76 28.11
CA ASP A 237 -0.85 34.88 28.47
C ASP A 237 -1.31 33.43 28.33
N ASP A 238 -2.16 32.97 29.24
CA ASP A 238 -2.80 31.65 29.22
C ASP A 238 -3.92 31.63 28.16
N TYR A 239 -4.00 30.58 27.36
CA TYR A 239 -5.00 30.42 26.29
C TYR A 239 -5.00 31.53 25.21
N SER A 240 -3.87 32.23 25.06
CA SER A 240 -3.69 33.26 24.04
C SER A 240 -3.65 32.65 22.64
N ALA A 241 -3.87 33.46 21.60
CA ALA A 241 -3.77 32.97 20.21
C ALA A 241 -2.39 32.35 19.91
N LEU A 242 -1.33 32.89 20.53
CA LEU A 242 0.04 32.40 20.38
C LEU A 242 0.26 30.98 20.91
N GLN A 243 -0.64 30.46 21.73
CA GLN A 243 -0.55 29.09 22.21
C GLN A 243 -0.72 28.08 21.06
N ALA A 244 -1.47 28.43 20.01
CA ALA A 244 -1.61 27.59 18.81
C ALA A 244 -0.37 27.60 17.86
N THR A 245 0.79 28.06 18.34
CA THR A 245 2.02 28.22 17.53
C THR A 245 3.14 27.32 18.05
N GLY A 246 4.02 26.87 17.15
CA GLY A 246 5.04 25.88 17.50
C GLY A 246 4.50 24.44 17.49
N ALA A 247 5.37 23.50 17.87
CA ALA A 247 5.00 22.08 17.98
C ALA A 247 4.05 21.88 19.17
N PRO A 248 3.13 20.90 19.11
CA PRO A 248 2.17 20.64 20.17
C PRO A 248 2.89 20.38 21.50
N ASP A 249 2.37 20.94 22.59
CA ASP A 249 2.90 20.73 23.94
C ASP A 249 1.82 20.34 24.97
N VAL A 250 0.64 19.92 24.49
CA VAL A 250 -0.46 19.36 25.28
C VAL A 250 -0.68 17.87 24.98
N ASP A 251 -0.12 17.00 25.83
CA ASP A 251 -0.13 15.53 25.62
C ASP A 251 -1.43 14.81 26.06
N TYR A 252 -2.40 15.51 26.67
CA TYR A 252 -3.58 14.89 27.29
C TYR A 252 -4.87 15.68 27.02
N CYS A 253 -6.01 14.97 26.98
CA CYS A 253 -7.32 15.59 26.82
C CYS A 253 -7.78 16.28 28.11
N GLU A 254 -7.33 17.51 28.30
CA GLU A 254 -7.72 18.37 29.42
C GLU A 254 -7.68 19.84 28.99
N GLU A 255 -8.41 20.69 29.72
CA GLU A 255 -8.26 22.14 29.59
C GLU A 255 -6.81 22.52 29.94
N ASN A 256 -6.09 23.14 29.01
CA ASN A 256 -4.69 23.45 29.20
C ASN A 256 -4.35 24.89 28.76
N PRO A 257 -3.76 25.73 29.64
CA PRO A 257 -3.40 27.10 29.28
C PRO A 257 -2.36 27.23 28.15
N LEU A 258 -1.76 26.11 27.74
CA LEU A 258 -0.84 26.02 26.60
C LEU A 258 -1.54 25.77 25.25
N ALA A 259 -2.88 25.69 25.21
CA ALA A 259 -3.66 25.67 23.97
C ALA A 259 -4.49 26.96 23.81
N TRP A 260 -4.76 27.40 22.59
CA TRP A 260 -5.62 28.56 22.35
C TRP A 260 -7.07 28.26 22.74
N ALA A 261 -7.71 29.18 23.46
CA ALA A 261 -9.16 29.17 23.67
C ALA A 261 -9.75 30.58 23.46
N PRO A 262 -10.94 30.70 22.85
CA PRO A 262 -11.62 31.98 22.71
C PRO A 262 -12.13 32.54 24.05
N LEU A 263 -12.48 33.83 24.06
CA LEU A 263 -12.98 34.50 25.27
C LEU A 263 -14.28 33.88 25.80
N SER A 264 -15.17 33.43 24.90
CA SER A 264 -16.43 32.77 25.24
C SER A 264 -16.49 31.37 24.65
N GLY A 265 -16.98 30.40 25.44
CA GLY A 265 -17.12 29.00 25.03
C GLY A 265 -18.49 28.67 24.40
N ASP A 266 -19.20 29.67 23.88
CA ASP A 266 -20.56 29.55 23.33
C ASP A 266 -20.80 30.46 22.11
N THR A 267 -19.72 30.92 21.46
CA THR A 267 -19.74 31.80 20.29
C THR A 267 -19.00 31.17 19.10
N GLU A 268 -19.27 31.73 17.93
CA GLU A 268 -18.47 31.52 16.71
C GLU A 268 -17.24 32.43 16.76
N GLU A 269 -16.06 31.85 16.60
CA GLU A 269 -14.78 32.52 16.75
C GLU A 269 -13.82 32.04 15.66
N TYR A 270 -12.77 32.80 15.38
CA TYR A 270 -11.76 32.42 14.40
C TYR A 270 -10.35 32.61 14.92
N LEU A 271 -9.45 31.80 14.39
CA LEU A 271 -8.01 31.85 14.62
C LEU A 271 -7.31 31.97 13.26
N VAL A 272 -6.45 32.97 13.10
CA VAL A 272 -5.59 33.21 11.94
C VAL A 272 -4.17 32.84 12.32
N LEU A 273 -3.57 31.91 11.59
CA LEU A 273 -2.22 31.42 11.82
C LEU A 273 -1.32 31.81 10.66
N TYR A 274 -0.12 32.29 10.97
CA TYR A 274 0.87 32.70 9.99
C TYR A 274 2.11 31.81 10.07
N TYR A 275 2.67 31.50 8.91
CA TYR A 275 3.80 30.61 8.72
C TYR A 275 5.02 31.37 8.19
N ASP A 276 6.23 30.93 8.54
CA ASP A 276 7.47 31.64 8.16
C ASP A 276 7.76 31.50 6.66
N VAL A 277 7.39 30.36 6.07
CA VAL A 277 7.65 30.06 4.67
C VAL A 277 6.32 29.82 3.95
N PRO A 278 5.93 30.66 2.96
CA PRO A 278 4.75 30.35 2.16
C PRO A 278 4.96 29.04 1.40
N VAL A 279 3.95 28.18 1.36
CA VAL A 279 4.03 26.88 0.68
C VAL A 279 2.87 26.67 -0.29
N ILE A 280 3.07 25.80 -1.29
CA ILE A 280 1.97 25.10 -1.94
C ILE A 280 1.47 24.07 -0.92
N PRO A 281 0.28 24.23 -0.34
CA PRO A 281 -0.17 23.41 0.77
C PRO A 281 -0.52 22.00 0.27
N THR A 282 -0.06 20.96 0.99
CA THR A 282 -0.33 19.54 0.66
C THR A 282 -1.04 18.81 1.79
N GLU A 283 -0.88 19.29 3.03
CA GLU A 283 -1.55 18.74 4.21
C GLU A 283 -1.65 19.83 5.27
N LEU A 284 -2.75 19.80 6.03
CA LEU A 284 -2.96 20.61 7.23
C LEU A 284 -3.29 19.68 8.40
N VAL A 285 -2.61 19.85 9.53
CA VAL A 285 -2.85 19.11 10.77
C VAL A 285 -3.28 20.09 11.86
N ILE A 286 -4.41 19.84 12.52
CA ILE A 286 -4.91 20.65 13.65
C ILE A 286 -4.95 19.77 14.89
N ILE A 287 -4.15 20.12 15.90
CA ILE A 287 -4.11 19.44 17.20
C ILE A 287 -5.13 20.10 18.13
N GLN A 288 -6.18 19.37 18.49
CA GLN A 288 -7.26 19.86 19.35
C GLN A 288 -7.20 19.15 20.72
N SER A 289 -6.83 19.88 21.77
CA SER A 289 -6.59 19.31 23.11
C SER A 289 -7.85 19.19 23.96
N HIS A 290 -8.87 20.02 23.71
CA HIS A 290 -10.10 20.04 24.51
C HIS A 290 -11.35 20.33 23.67
N ASN A 291 -12.40 19.55 23.90
CA ASN A 291 -13.68 19.56 23.15
C ASN A 291 -13.49 19.66 21.62
N PRO A 292 -12.79 18.68 21.00
CA PRO A 292 -12.53 18.66 19.57
C PRO A 292 -13.81 18.48 18.73
N SER A 293 -13.68 18.65 17.41
CA SER A 293 -14.78 18.60 16.43
C SER A 293 -15.78 19.77 16.58
N GLN A 294 -15.25 20.95 16.93
CA GLN A 294 -16.00 22.22 16.89
C GLN A 294 -15.48 23.19 15.81
N VAL A 295 -14.47 22.77 15.01
CA VAL A 295 -14.05 23.46 13.78
C VAL A 295 -15.15 23.33 12.72
N VAL A 296 -15.53 24.44 12.10
CA VAL A 296 -16.65 24.50 11.12
C VAL A 296 -16.23 24.97 9.74
N GLU A 297 -15.14 25.71 9.63
CA GLU A 297 -14.59 26.13 8.34
C GLU A 297 -13.08 26.34 8.42
N ILE A 298 -12.36 25.93 7.38
CA ILE A 298 -10.92 26.15 7.24
C ILE A 298 -10.65 26.79 5.89
N GLN A 299 -9.88 27.87 5.90
CA GLN A 299 -9.49 28.62 4.71
C GLN A 299 -7.99 28.86 4.65
N PHE A 300 -7.45 28.93 3.45
CA PHE A 300 -6.14 29.52 3.18
C PHE A 300 -6.32 30.95 2.67
N ILE A 301 -5.43 31.85 3.08
CA ILE A 301 -5.23 33.12 2.39
C ILE A 301 -3.93 32.98 1.61
N ASP A 302 -4.00 33.08 0.30
CA ASP A 302 -2.80 33.01 -0.54
C ASP A 302 -1.99 34.31 -0.44
N THR A 303 -0.77 34.28 -0.99
CA THR A 303 0.13 35.43 -0.97
C THR A 303 -0.33 36.63 -1.81
N ASP A 304 -1.33 36.43 -2.68
CA ASP A 304 -1.98 37.51 -3.44
C ASP A 304 -3.20 38.10 -2.68
N GLY A 305 -3.57 37.49 -1.54
CA GLY A 305 -4.66 37.89 -0.66
C GLY A 305 -6.01 37.31 -1.05
N GLU A 306 -6.06 36.29 -1.91
CA GLU A 306 -7.27 35.55 -2.24
C GLU A 306 -7.52 34.42 -1.23
N THR A 307 -8.80 34.14 -0.97
CA THR A 307 -9.24 33.20 0.06
C THR A 307 -9.72 31.91 -0.58
N TRP A 308 -9.17 30.78 -0.14
CA TRP A 308 -9.46 29.44 -0.63
C TRP A 308 -10.05 28.59 0.51
N THR A 309 -11.30 28.15 0.37
CA THR A 309 -11.92 27.27 1.38
C THR A 309 -11.42 25.84 1.19
N LEU A 310 -10.76 25.30 2.23
CA LEU A 310 -10.32 23.92 2.27
C LEU A 310 -11.47 22.98 2.68
N TRP A 311 -12.15 23.34 3.76
CA TRP A 311 -13.12 22.46 4.40
C TRP A 311 -14.25 23.25 5.05
N TYR A 312 -15.44 22.65 5.08
CA TYR A 312 -16.61 23.13 5.81
C TYR A 312 -17.39 21.93 6.38
N GLY A 313 -17.85 22.04 7.62
CA GLY A 313 -18.65 21.00 8.27
C GLY A 313 -19.39 21.50 9.50
N GLU A 314 -20.21 20.62 10.08
CA GLU A 314 -20.97 20.91 11.30
C GLU A 314 -20.28 20.24 12.51
N PRO A 315 -20.31 20.84 13.71
CA PRO A 315 -19.73 20.23 14.90
C PRO A 315 -20.37 18.88 15.26
N GLU A 316 -19.54 17.87 15.56
CA GLU A 316 -19.99 16.52 15.93
C GLU A 316 -19.38 16.04 17.26
N ARG A 317 -20.11 15.21 18.00
CA ARG A 317 -19.58 14.64 19.25
C ARG A 317 -18.70 13.45 18.94
N ILE A 318 -17.40 13.61 19.12
CA ILE A 318 -16.43 12.52 19.00
C ILE A 318 -15.98 12.01 20.38
N SER A 319 -15.56 10.74 20.44
CA SER A 319 -15.02 10.12 21.66
C SER A 319 -13.49 10.19 21.77
N THR A 320 -12.82 10.58 20.70
CA THR A 320 -11.36 10.69 20.59
C THR A 320 -10.93 12.09 20.99
N CYS A 321 -9.98 12.19 21.92
CA CYS A 321 -9.41 13.45 22.41
C CYS A 321 -8.10 13.14 23.18
N PRO A 322 -6.99 13.89 23.00
CA PRO A 322 -6.77 14.92 21.98
C PRO A 322 -7.05 14.38 20.58
N ASP A 323 -7.52 15.26 19.71
CA ASP A 323 -7.86 14.92 18.33
C ASP A 323 -6.83 15.53 17.40
N GLU A 324 -6.30 14.71 16.50
CA GLU A 324 -5.41 15.13 15.43
C GLU A 324 -6.23 15.14 14.15
N TRP A 325 -6.74 16.32 13.80
CA TRP A 325 -7.50 16.47 12.55
C TRP A 325 -6.51 16.68 11.42
N THR A 326 -6.38 15.69 10.55
CA THR A 326 -5.49 15.72 9.39
C THR A 326 -6.29 15.80 8.11
N HIS A 327 -5.87 16.69 7.20
CA HIS A 327 -6.52 16.85 5.91
C HIS A 327 -5.49 16.99 4.78
N THR A 328 -5.49 16.01 3.89
CA THR A 328 -4.70 16.03 2.65
C THR A 328 -5.34 16.96 1.64
N ILE A 329 -4.53 17.81 1.02
CA ILE A 329 -4.96 18.89 0.16
C ILE A 329 -4.62 18.53 -1.28
N GLU A 330 -5.64 18.18 -2.06
CA GLU A 330 -5.54 18.09 -3.51
C GLU A 330 -5.94 19.45 -4.11
N LEU A 331 -5.00 20.10 -4.81
CA LEU A 331 -5.23 21.42 -5.40
C LEU A 331 -5.68 21.31 -6.87
N ASP A 332 -6.87 21.83 -7.17
CA ASP A 332 -7.31 22.07 -8.55
C ASP A 332 -6.48 23.18 -9.23
N GLU A 333 -6.01 24.16 -8.43
CA GLU A 333 -5.20 25.30 -8.86
C GLU A 333 -4.04 25.54 -7.89
N VAL A 334 -2.84 25.75 -8.41
CA VAL A 334 -1.63 25.97 -7.59
C VAL A 334 -1.60 27.41 -7.09
N PHE A 335 -1.67 27.57 -5.76
CA PHE A 335 -1.40 28.82 -5.07
C PHE A 335 -0.38 28.60 -3.94
N TYR A 336 0.21 29.68 -3.46
CA TYR A 336 1.08 29.65 -2.28
C TYR A 336 0.37 30.34 -1.12
N THR A 337 0.40 29.73 0.05
CA THR A 337 -0.18 30.28 1.28
C THR A 337 0.83 30.23 2.42
N ASP A 338 0.83 31.29 3.20
CA ASP A 338 1.51 31.39 4.49
C ASP A 338 0.51 31.68 5.62
N THR A 339 -0.79 31.55 5.34
CA THR A 339 -1.85 32.03 6.22
C THR A 339 -3.04 31.06 6.21
N VAL A 340 -3.37 30.51 7.38
CA VAL A 340 -4.51 29.62 7.61
C VAL A 340 -5.52 30.31 8.50
N VAL A 341 -6.81 30.21 8.17
CA VAL A 341 -7.92 30.70 9.01
C VAL A 341 -8.78 29.52 9.41
N ILE A 342 -8.97 29.32 10.71
CA ILE A 342 -9.80 28.27 11.29
C ILE A 342 -10.97 28.93 12.00
N TRP A 343 -12.18 28.53 11.67
CA TRP A 343 -13.42 28.94 12.33
C TRP A 343 -13.91 27.83 13.26
N VAL A 344 -14.33 28.21 14.46
CA VAL A 344 -14.92 27.31 15.45
C VAL A 344 -16.33 27.79 15.83
N ASP A 345 -17.31 26.89 15.89
CA ASP A 345 -18.65 27.19 16.43
C ASP A 345 -18.94 26.32 17.66
N GLN A 346 -18.78 26.94 18.83
CA GLN A 346 -18.95 26.29 20.12
C GLN A 346 -20.42 26.26 20.59
N SER A 347 -21.31 26.93 19.86
CA SER A 347 -22.72 27.08 20.24
C SER A 347 -23.56 25.84 19.89
N VAL A 348 -23.09 25.02 18.94
CA VAL A 348 -23.85 23.87 18.40
C VAL A 348 -23.92 22.70 19.38
N LEU A 349 -22.76 22.22 19.88
CA LEU A 349 -22.71 21.04 20.76
C LEU A 349 -22.90 21.37 22.24
N GLY A 350 -22.68 22.64 22.61
CA GLY A 350 -22.76 23.13 23.98
C GLY A 350 -21.76 22.43 24.93
N LEU A 351 -20.58 22.07 24.42
CA LEU A 351 -19.52 21.40 25.18
C LEU A 351 -18.72 22.39 26.03
N GLY A 352 -18.66 23.66 25.61
CA GLY A 352 -17.81 24.69 26.19
C GLY A 352 -16.63 25.00 25.28
N TRP A 353 -15.53 25.48 25.86
CA TRP A 353 -14.36 25.92 25.12
C TRP A 353 -13.78 24.81 24.23
N ALA A 354 -13.63 25.10 22.94
CA ALA A 354 -12.74 24.36 22.06
C ALA A 354 -11.31 24.86 22.29
N GLU A 355 -10.35 23.95 22.34
CA GLU A 355 -8.93 24.29 22.48
C GLU A 355 -8.10 23.73 21.33
N ILE A 356 -7.29 24.59 20.70
CA ILE A 356 -6.33 24.24 19.63
C ILE A 356 -4.91 24.44 20.16
N ASP A 357 -4.16 23.35 20.24
CA ASP A 357 -2.78 23.30 20.76
C ASP A 357 -1.77 23.71 19.69
N ALA A 358 -1.87 23.16 18.48
CA ALA A 358 -0.95 23.49 17.40
C ALA A 358 -1.59 23.27 16.03
N VAL A 359 -1.07 23.98 15.03
CA VAL A 359 -1.45 23.78 13.63
C VAL A 359 -0.20 23.64 12.78
N GLU A 360 -0.09 22.51 12.09
CA GLU A 360 0.99 22.21 11.16
C GLU A 360 0.54 22.44 9.72
N LEU A 361 1.35 23.17 8.97
CA LEU A 361 1.20 23.31 7.53
C LEU A 361 2.34 22.57 6.85
N VAL A 362 1.98 21.67 5.93
CA VAL A 362 2.93 20.91 5.14
C VAL A 362 2.82 21.35 3.68
N GLY A 363 3.96 21.54 3.03
CA GLY A 363 3.94 21.90 1.61
C GLY A 363 5.30 22.26 1.01
N TYR A 364 5.26 22.69 -0.25
CA TYR A 364 6.45 23.07 -1.02
C TYR A 364 6.73 24.58 -0.94
N PRO A 365 7.93 25.03 -0.50
CA PRO A 365 8.19 26.44 -0.18
C PRO A 365 8.26 27.38 -1.40
N MET A 366 7.77 28.62 -1.23
CA MET A 366 7.82 29.71 -2.20
C MET A 366 9.26 30.17 -2.46
N GLY A 367 9.66 30.24 -3.72
CA GLY A 367 11.01 30.64 -4.13
C GLY A 367 11.83 29.52 -4.79
N SER A 368 11.28 28.31 -4.90
CA SER A 368 11.77 27.28 -5.80
C SER A 368 11.28 27.51 -7.25
N THR A 369 11.58 28.67 -7.85
CA THR A 369 11.60 28.77 -9.33
C THR A 369 12.64 29.78 -9.89
N SER A 370 13.49 29.19 -10.75
CA SER A 370 14.17 29.72 -11.93
C SER A 370 15.31 30.75 -11.78
N THR A 371 16.56 30.26 -11.92
CA THR A 371 17.68 31.11 -12.32
C THR A 371 17.75 31.18 -13.86
N THR A 372 18.03 32.37 -14.34
CA THR A 372 18.06 32.82 -15.73
C THR A 372 19.07 32.06 -16.61
N VAL A 373 18.59 31.68 -17.80
CA VAL A 373 19.28 31.34 -19.07
C VAL A 373 20.81 31.49 -19.07
N GLN A 374 21.52 30.36 -18.99
CA GLN A 374 22.83 30.17 -19.61
C GLN A 374 22.78 28.92 -20.50
N GLU A 375 23.16 29.10 -21.75
CA GLU A 375 23.08 28.14 -22.86
C GLU A 375 24.02 26.93 -22.61
N GLU A 376 23.44 25.76 -22.32
CA GLU A 376 24.09 24.44 -22.25
C GLU A 376 23.14 23.44 -22.96
N PRO A 377 23.64 22.47 -23.75
CA PRO A 377 23.04 22.16 -25.04
C PRO A 377 21.69 21.48 -24.90
N GLU A 378 20.77 22.01 -25.70
CA GLU A 378 19.44 21.53 -26.01
C GLU A 378 19.37 19.99 -26.11
N VAL A 379 18.87 19.33 -25.06
CA VAL A 379 17.95 18.22 -25.29
C VAL A 379 16.58 18.86 -25.36
N GLN A 380 16.04 18.92 -26.56
CA GLN A 380 14.68 19.39 -26.81
C GLN A 380 13.73 18.55 -25.97
N ILE A 381 13.18 19.11 -24.88
CA ILE A 381 11.92 18.62 -24.33
C ILE A 381 10.87 19.15 -25.30
N PRO A 382 10.20 18.30 -26.10
CA PRO A 382 9.18 18.80 -26.99
C PRO A 382 8.07 19.41 -26.15
N SER A 383 7.71 20.64 -26.49
CA SER A 383 6.42 21.25 -26.20
C SER A 383 5.28 20.24 -26.30
N LEU A 384 4.28 20.30 -25.42
CA LEU A 384 2.94 19.69 -25.62
C LEU A 384 3.02 18.40 -26.46
N LEU A 385 3.49 17.31 -25.87
CA LEU A 385 3.70 16.11 -26.66
C LEU A 385 2.35 15.53 -27.08
N ASP A 386 1.97 15.74 -28.33
CA ASP A 386 0.97 14.94 -29.03
C ASP A 386 1.21 13.47 -28.67
N ILE A 387 0.26 12.84 -27.97
CA ILE A 387 0.32 11.40 -27.68
C ILE A 387 0.52 10.68 -29.03
N PRO A 388 1.45 9.71 -29.13
CA PRO A 388 1.67 9.03 -30.39
C PRO A 388 0.34 8.45 -30.91
N GLU A 389 -0.10 8.90 -32.10
CA GLU A 389 -1.29 8.33 -32.76
C GLU A 389 -0.92 7.17 -33.71
N ASN A 390 0.32 6.68 -33.62
CA ASN A 390 0.90 5.66 -34.48
C ASN A 390 0.43 4.25 -34.11
N PHE A 391 -0.89 4.06 -34.04
CA PHE A 391 -1.47 2.73 -34.03
C PHE A 391 -0.96 1.92 -35.23
N SER A 392 -0.47 0.71 -34.97
CA SER A 392 0.00 -0.21 -35.99
C SER A 392 -0.86 -1.48 -36.02
N GLY A 393 -0.76 -2.25 -37.10
CA GLY A 393 -1.48 -3.52 -37.22
C GLY A 393 -3.00 -3.35 -37.10
N LEU A 394 -3.64 -4.27 -36.41
CA LEU A 394 -5.07 -4.30 -36.17
C LEU A 394 -5.54 -3.20 -35.19
N MET A 395 -4.65 -2.62 -34.39
CA MET A 395 -4.98 -1.43 -33.58
C MET A 395 -5.25 -0.21 -34.46
N ALA A 396 -4.65 -0.13 -35.64
CA ALA A 396 -4.98 0.92 -36.62
C ALA A 396 -6.33 0.71 -37.32
N GLY A 397 -6.96 -0.45 -37.10
CA GLY A 397 -8.22 -0.82 -37.71
C GLY A 397 -9.41 -0.02 -37.16
N PRO A 398 -10.49 0.16 -37.96
CA PRO A 398 -11.62 1.00 -37.59
C PRO A 398 -12.35 0.53 -36.33
N VAL A 399 -12.34 -0.78 -36.04
CA VAL A 399 -13.00 -1.34 -34.85
C VAL A 399 -12.28 -0.91 -33.57
N TYR A 400 -10.94 -1.05 -33.52
CA TYR A 400 -10.18 -0.67 -32.33
C TYR A 400 -10.11 0.86 -32.17
N GLN A 401 -9.98 1.60 -33.27
CA GLN A 401 -10.08 3.07 -33.23
C GLN A 401 -11.45 3.54 -32.74
N GLY A 402 -12.52 2.82 -33.11
CA GLY A 402 -13.84 2.99 -32.50
C GLY A 402 -13.80 2.80 -31.00
N TYR A 403 -13.29 1.66 -30.53
CA TYR A 403 -13.14 1.34 -29.11
C TYR A 403 -12.34 2.38 -28.32
N ALA A 404 -11.23 2.86 -28.89
CA ALA A 404 -10.39 3.88 -28.28
C ALA A 404 -11.12 5.23 -28.16
N SER A 405 -11.95 5.61 -29.12
CA SER A 405 -12.67 6.91 -29.09
C SER A 405 -13.91 6.94 -28.19
N ILE A 406 -14.28 5.82 -27.56
CA ILE A 406 -15.32 5.80 -26.52
C ILE A 406 -14.80 6.51 -25.28
N VAL A 407 -15.36 7.68 -24.99
CA VAL A 407 -15.12 8.46 -23.77
C VAL A 407 -16.06 7.99 -22.66
N ILE A 408 -15.51 7.54 -21.54
CA ILE A 408 -16.24 7.11 -20.35
C ILE A 408 -16.97 8.33 -19.73
N GLY A 409 -18.20 8.13 -19.25
CA GLY A 409 -19.02 9.21 -18.67
C GLY A 409 -19.72 10.12 -19.72
N GLU A 410 -19.27 10.10 -20.97
CA GLU A 410 -19.82 10.98 -22.02
C GLU A 410 -20.53 10.21 -23.13
N THR A 411 -19.93 9.12 -23.61
CA THR A 411 -20.43 8.38 -24.78
C THR A 411 -21.80 7.80 -24.51
N LYS A 412 -22.74 8.02 -25.44
CA LYS A 412 -24.11 7.52 -25.32
C LYS A 412 -24.26 6.16 -25.98
N GLU A 413 -25.10 5.32 -25.39
CA GLU A 413 -25.47 3.99 -25.91
C GLU A 413 -25.87 4.02 -27.40
N ALA A 414 -26.63 5.04 -27.81
CA ALA A 414 -27.12 5.19 -29.17
C ALA A 414 -26.00 5.39 -30.22
N ASP A 415 -24.80 5.78 -29.79
CA ASP A 415 -23.66 6.03 -30.66
C ASP A 415 -22.69 4.85 -30.79
N LEU A 416 -22.84 3.81 -29.96
CA LEU A 416 -21.85 2.74 -29.82
C LEU A 416 -21.57 2.00 -31.12
N ASP A 417 -22.59 1.48 -31.80
CA ASP A 417 -22.40 0.73 -33.06
C ASP A 417 -21.80 1.60 -34.18
N ARG A 418 -22.13 2.90 -34.17
CA ARG A 418 -21.57 3.87 -35.12
C ARG A 418 -20.10 4.12 -34.85
N ILE A 419 -19.72 4.25 -33.57
CA ILE A 419 -18.34 4.46 -33.13
C ILE A 419 -17.51 3.20 -33.35
N MET A 420 -18.00 2.04 -32.90
CA MET A 420 -17.33 0.73 -33.03
C MET A 420 -17.22 0.25 -34.47
N THR A 421 -18.01 0.80 -35.40
CA THR A 421 -18.08 0.40 -36.81
C THR A 421 -18.57 -1.04 -37.08
N ILE A 422 -18.99 -1.73 -36.02
CA ILE A 422 -19.57 -3.07 -36.01
C ILE A 422 -20.78 -3.07 -35.06
N ALA A 423 -21.73 -3.97 -35.30
CA ALA A 423 -22.91 -4.08 -34.46
C ALA A 423 -22.59 -4.82 -33.15
N GLY A 424 -23.03 -4.27 -32.03
CA GLY A 424 -22.95 -4.93 -30.72
C GLY A 424 -24.06 -5.96 -30.53
N ARG A 425 -23.83 -6.91 -29.62
CA ARG A 425 -24.87 -7.81 -29.11
C ARG A 425 -25.02 -7.63 -27.62
N GLU A 426 -26.26 -7.70 -27.15
CA GLU A 426 -26.58 -7.63 -25.73
C GLU A 426 -26.01 -8.84 -24.98
N SER A 427 -25.41 -8.59 -23.81
CA SER A 427 -25.10 -9.63 -22.84
C SER A 427 -26.39 -10.27 -22.35
N THR A 428 -26.40 -11.60 -22.24
CA THR A 428 -27.48 -12.35 -21.60
C THR A 428 -27.22 -12.59 -20.12
N ASP A 429 -26.10 -12.10 -19.60
CA ASP A 429 -25.77 -12.18 -18.19
C ASP A 429 -26.72 -11.33 -17.35
N SER A 430 -27.15 -11.87 -16.22
CA SER A 430 -28.00 -11.16 -15.25
C SER A 430 -27.19 -10.35 -14.24
N TRP A 431 -25.85 -10.47 -14.24
CA TRP A 431 -24.98 -9.76 -13.34
C TRP A 431 -25.11 -8.24 -13.48
N LYS A 432 -25.32 -7.57 -12.35
CA LYS A 432 -25.40 -6.11 -12.24
C LYS A 432 -24.31 -5.64 -11.29
N PRO A 433 -23.17 -5.15 -11.80
CA PRO A 433 -22.05 -4.74 -10.96
C PRO A 433 -22.34 -3.51 -10.10
N ARG A 434 -23.38 -2.74 -10.44
CA ARG A 434 -23.80 -1.54 -9.71
C ARG A 434 -25.29 -1.24 -9.91
N GLU A 435 -25.88 -0.47 -9.01
CA GLU A 435 -27.31 -0.13 -9.06
C GLU A 435 -27.69 0.58 -10.37
N SER A 436 -26.83 1.48 -10.82
CA SER A 436 -27.03 2.26 -12.05
C SER A 436 -26.87 1.44 -13.34
N HIS A 437 -26.49 0.15 -13.26
CA HIS A 437 -26.26 -0.70 -14.43
C HIS A 437 -27.54 -1.00 -15.20
N LYS A 438 -27.53 -0.71 -16.50
CA LYS A 438 -28.60 -1.09 -17.42
C LYS A 438 -28.28 -2.34 -18.21
N GLN A 439 -27.18 -2.32 -18.96
CA GLN A 439 -26.83 -3.38 -19.90
C GLN A 439 -25.34 -3.38 -20.26
N THR A 440 -24.81 -4.54 -20.65
CA THR A 440 -23.48 -4.68 -21.28
C THR A 440 -23.61 -5.14 -22.73
N TYR A 441 -22.90 -4.47 -23.63
CA TYR A 441 -22.83 -4.79 -25.06
C TYR A 441 -21.50 -5.46 -25.40
N LEU A 442 -21.55 -6.51 -26.21
CA LEU A 442 -20.42 -7.31 -26.64
C LEU A 442 -20.14 -7.03 -28.12
N TYR A 443 -18.87 -6.79 -28.43
CA TYR A 443 -18.39 -6.51 -29.78
C TYR A 443 -17.25 -7.46 -30.13
N ASP A 444 -17.38 -8.18 -31.24
CA ASP A 444 -16.34 -9.10 -31.70
C ASP A 444 -15.17 -8.29 -32.26
N MET A 445 -14.05 -8.29 -31.54
CA MET A 445 -12.86 -7.52 -31.90
C MET A 445 -12.14 -8.17 -33.08
N PRO A 446 -11.28 -7.43 -33.81
CA PRO A 446 -10.59 -7.98 -34.98
C PRO A 446 -9.60 -9.11 -34.63
N TRP A 447 -9.16 -9.22 -33.37
CA TRP A 447 -8.29 -10.31 -32.90
C TRP A 447 -9.08 -11.56 -32.52
N SER A 448 -8.51 -12.73 -32.84
CA SER A 448 -9.19 -14.02 -32.69
C SER A 448 -9.52 -14.31 -31.22
N GLY A 449 -10.81 -14.54 -30.95
CA GLY A 449 -11.29 -14.88 -29.61
C GLY A 449 -11.28 -13.71 -28.62
N MET A 450 -11.15 -12.47 -29.10
CA MET A 450 -11.26 -11.27 -28.29
C MET A 450 -12.65 -10.64 -28.47
N THR A 451 -13.29 -10.31 -27.36
CA THR A 451 -14.56 -9.58 -27.31
C THR A 451 -14.36 -8.33 -26.46
N ALA A 452 -14.83 -7.18 -26.94
CA ALA A 452 -14.96 -5.98 -26.13
C ALA A 452 -16.33 -5.96 -25.44
N TYR A 453 -16.33 -5.59 -24.17
CA TYR A 453 -17.50 -5.45 -23.31
C TYR A 453 -17.64 -3.96 -22.98
N ILE A 454 -18.81 -3.38 -23.25
CA ILE A 454 -19.09 -1.96 -22.98
C ILE A 454 -20.37 -1.89 -22.15
N SER A 455 -20.26 -1.39 -20.93
CA SER A 455 -21.37 -1.32 -19.98
C SER A 455 -21.95 0.10 -19.92
N VAL A 456 -23.29 0.16 -19.90
CA VAL A 456 -24.05 1.41 -19.90
C VAL A 456 -24.95 1.54 -18.69
N THR A 457 -25.16 2.78 -18.26
CA THR A 457 -26.08 3.11 -17.17
C THR A 457 -27.54 3.13 -17.62
N VAL A 458 -28.47 3.18 -16.67
CA VAL A 458 -29.90 3.40 -16.90
C VAL A 458 -30.19 4.68 -17.68
N ASP A 459 -29.33 5.69 -17.56
CA ASP A 459 -29.39 6.95 -18.30
C ASP A 459 -28.74 6.88 -19.69
N GLY A 460 -28.29 5.70 -20.11
CA GLY A 460 -27.75 5.43 -21.44
C GLY A 460 -26.34 5.99 -21.67
N VAL A 461 -25.52 6.08 -20.61
CA VAL A 461 -24.14 6.56 -20.66
C VAL A 461 -23.18 5.40 -20.44
N VAL A 462 -22.10 5.34 -21.23
CA VAL A 462 -21.03 4.36 -21.03
C VAL A 462 -20.26 4.71 -19.76
N TYR A 463 -20.12 3.75 -18.87
CA TYR A 463 -19.33 3.92 -17.65
C TYR A 463 -18.16 2.95 -17.52
N LYS A 464 -18.13 1.90 -18.34
CA LYS A 464 -17.04 0.91 -18.34
C LYS A 464 -16.87 0.32 -19.72
N LYS A 465 -15.62 0.07 -20.11
CA LYS A 465 -15.26 -0.75 -21.26
C LYS A 465 -14.06 -1.62 -20.92
N ASN A 466 -14.04 -2.86 -21.39
CA ASN A 466 -12.88 -3.76 -21.25
C ASN A 466 -12.86 -4.77 -22.41
N VAL A 467 -11.75 -5.48 -22.57
CA VAL A 467 -11.63 -6.61 -23.52
C VAL A 467 -11.35 -7.93 -22.79
N THR A 468 -11.62 -9.07 -23.44
CA THR A 468 -11.43 -10.42 -22.88
C THR A 468 -10.05 -10.63 -22.25
N SER A 469 -10.03 -11.11 -21.00
CA SER A 469 -8.82 -11.39 -20.23
C SER A 469 -7.86 -12.36 -20.94
N GLY A 470 -6.55 -12.21 -20.72
CA GLY A 470 -5.51 -13.07 -21.33
C GLY A 470 -5.39 -13.02 -22.87
N LYS A 471 -6.10 -12.11 -23.54
CA LYS A 471 -5.98 -11.86 -24.99
C LYS A 471 -5.45 -10.46 -25.23
N TYR A 472 -4.50 -10.34 -26.16
CA TYR A 472 -3.89 -9.08 -26.58
C TYR A 472 -3.54 -9.13 -28.08
N PRO A 473 -3.24 -7.99 -28.71
CA PRO A 473 -2.83 -7.95 -30.10
C PRO A 473 -1.51 -8.71 -30.34
N ASP A 474 -1.55 -9.77 -31.16
CA ASP A 474 -0.38 -10.57 -31.53
C ASP A 474 0.49 -9.90 -32.62
N ASP A 475 -0.02 -8.83 -33.21
CA ASP A 475 0.63 -8.02 -34.25
C ASP A 475 1.13 -6.66 -33.74
N TYR A 476 1.16 -6.47 -32.42
CA TYR A 476 1.62 -5.27 -31.74
C TYR A 476 2.82 -5.61 -30.87
N ALA A 477 4.00 -5.19 -31.32
CA ALA A 477 5.24 -5.38 -30.60
C ALA A 477 6.10 -4.13 -30.75
N LEU A 478 6.61 -3.63 -29.63
CA LEU A 478 7.35 -2.39 -29.53
C LEU A 478 8.75 -2.67 -28.98
N PRO A 479 9.81 -2.22 -29.66
CA PRO A 479 11.18 -2.36 -29.15
C PRO A 479 11.44 -1.48 -27.93
N THR A 480 10.59 -0.48 -27.71
CA THR A 480 10.58 0.41 -26.55
C THR A 480 9.99 -0.24 -25.29
N VAL A 481 9.37 -1.41 -25.41
CA VAL A 481 8.94 -2.20 -24.25
C VAL A 481 10.11 -3.07 -23.81
N ASN A 482 10.86 -2.56 -22.85
CA ASN A 482 12.07 -3.19 -22.32
C ASN A 482 12.34 -2.69 -20.90
N ASN A 483 13.24 -3.37 -20.19
CA ASN A 483 13.58 -3.03 -18.80
C ASN A 483 14.17 -1.62 -18.66
N GLU A 484 14.95 -1.14 -19.63
CA GLU A 484 15.55 0.21 -19.56
C GLU A 484 14.47 1.30 -19.49
N ASN A 485 13.44 1.21 -20.33
CA ASN A 485 12.33 2.15 -20.29
C ASN A 485 11.42 1.95 -19.07
N TYR A 486 11.29 0.72 -18.54
CA TYR A 486 10.64 0.50 -17.26
C TYR A 486 11.39 1.20 -16.11
N GLU A 487 12.72 1.06 -16.03
CA GLU A 487 13.53 1.74 -15.02
C GLU A 487 13.49 3.27 -15.17
N ILE A 488 13.38 3.80 -16.40
CA ILE A 488 13.13 5.23 -16.62
C ILE A 488 11.78 5.64 -16.02
N LEU A 489 10.71 4.87 -16.27
CA LEU A 489 9.38 5.15 -15.73
C LEU A 489 9.36 5.03 -14.21
N LYS A 490 9.98 3.98 -13.66
CA LYS A 490 10.17 3.81 -12.23
C LYS A 490 10.96 4.97 -11.64
N GLY A 491 12.03 5.43 -12.29
CA GLY A 491 12.78 6.61 -11.85
C GLY A 491 11.98 7.91 -11.92
N ILE A 492 11.08 8.05 -12.91
CA ILE A 492 10.12 9.16 -12.98
C ILE A 492 9.15 9.07 -11.81
N TYR A 493 8.60 7.90 -11.52
CA TYR A 493 7.72 7.70 -10.37
C TYR A 493 8.45 7.93 -9.04
N ASP A 494 9.66 7.41 -8.86
CA ASP A 494 10.44 7.59 -7.64
C ASP A 494 10.73 9.08 -7.38
N ARG A 495 10.94 9.86 -8.44
CA ARG A 495 11.18 11.30 -8.41
C ARG A 495 9.90 12.11 -8.19
N ASP A 496 8.85 11.82 -8.97
CA ASP A 496 7.67 12.69 -9.10
C ASP A 496 6.45 12.14 -8.34
N LYS A 497 6.50 10.89 -7.88
CA LYS A 497 5.38 10.10 -7.31
C LYS A 497 4.17 9.99 -8.23
N VAL A 498 4.32 10.38 -9.49
CA VAL A 498 3.31 10.31 -10.52
C VAL A 498 3.95 10.09 -11.88
N ILE A 499 3.33 9.27 -12.71
CA ILE A 499 3.64 9.18 -14.14
C ILE A 499 2.39 9.60 -14.91
N PRO A 500 2.39 10.76 -15.57
CA PRO A 500 1.33 11.10 -16.51
C PRO A 500 1.31 10.11 -17.68
N TYR A 501 0.12 9.72 -18.12
CA TYR A 501 -0.09 8.78 -19.22
C TYR A 501 0.67 9.20 -20.48
N GLU A 502 0.68 10.49 -20.81
CA GLU A 502 1.42 11.00 -21.96
C GLU A 502 2.92 10.77 -21.83
N VAL A 503 3.51 10.82 -20.63
CA VAL A 503 4.95 10.57 -20.43
C VAL A 503 5.27 9.12 -20.78
N MET A 504 4.46 8.19 -20.27
CA MET A 504 4.61 6.77 -20.55
C MET A 504 4.34 6.43 -22.02
N ALA A 505 3.27 6.95 -22.59
CA ALA A 505 2.92 6.75 -24.00
C ALA A 505 4.01 7.30 -24.94
N ASN A 506 4.59 8.47 -24.63
CA ASN A 506 5.66 9.06 -25.42
C ASN A 506 6.98 8.30 -25.29
N LEU A 507 7.36 7.89 -24.09
CA LEU A 507 8.57 7.08 -23.87
C LEU A 507 8.48 5.76 -24.65
N LEU A 508 7.30 5.13 -24.62
CA LEU A 508 7.04 3.89 -25.32
C LEU A 508 6.69 4.10 -26.80
N GLN A 509 6.63 5.34 -27.26
CA GLN A 509 6.36 5.75 -28.64
C GLN A 509 5.07 5.14 -29.20
N SER A 510 4.05 5.00 -28.34
CA SER A 510 2.79 4.36 -28.68
C SER A 510 1.71 4.74 -27.69
N PRO A 511 0.44 4.86 -28.10
CA PRO A 511 -0.67 5.18 -27.19
C PRO A 511 -1.06 4.00 -26.28
N GLY A 512 -0.45 2.83 -26.48
CA GLY A 512 -0.77 1.63 -25.69
C GLY A 512 -2.07 0.97 -26.10
N PHE A 513 -2.20 -0.30 -25.75
CA PHE A 513 -3.44 -1.05 -25.86
C PHE A 513 -4.31 -0.79 -24.64
N ILE A 514 -5.40 -0.04 -24.80
CA ILE A 514 -6.45 0.13 -23.78
C ILE A 514 -7.04 -1.25 -23.44
N ARG A 515 -6.72 -1.73 -22.24
CA ARG A 515 -7.21 -2.99 -21.69
C ARG A 515 -8.60 -2.81 -21.10
N GLU A 516 -8.75 -1.76 -20.31
CA GLU A 516 -9.95 -1.47 -19.55
C GLU A 516 -9.99 0.02 -19.19
N GLN A 517 -11.20 0.59 -19.14
CA GLN A 517 -11.46 1.89 -18.53
C GLN A 517 -12.81 1.86 -17.82
N TRP A 518 -12.93 2.48 -16.64
CA TRP A 518 -14.20 2.63 -15.95
C TRP A 518 -14.27 3.90 -15.10
N LEU A 519 -15.49 4.35 -14.86
CA LEU A 519 -15.81 5.43 -13.94
C LEU A 519 -16.01 4.86 -12.54
N ARG A 520 -15.17 5.26 -11.59
CA ARG A 520 -15.30 4.90 -10.17
C ARG A 520 -16.47 5.69 -9.55
N GLU A 521 -17.30 5.03 -8.73
CA GLU A 521 -18.55 5.64 -8.21
C GLU A 521 -18.35 6.44 -6.91
N ASP A 522 -17.29 6.14 -6.17
CA ASP A 522 -16.86 6.80 -4.94
C ASP A 522 -16.38 8.23 -5.18
N ASP A 523 -15.49 8.43 -6.16
CA ASP A 523 -14.82 9.71 -6.37
C ASP A 523 -14.95 10.27 -7.80
N GLY A 524 -15.60 9.54 -8.70
CA GLY A 524 -15.83 9.98 -10.07
C GLY A 524 -14.60 9.97 -10.97
N LYS A 525 -13.46 9.42 -10.51
CA LYS A 525 -12.25 9.32 -11.34
C LYS A 525 -12.40 8.27 -12.43
N ILE A 526 -11.79 8.51 -13.58
CA ILE A 526 -11.69 7.52 -14.66
C ILE A 526 -10.44 6.68 -14.45
N VAL A 527 -10.63 5.41 -14.11
CA VAL A 527 -9.54 4.44 -14.03
C VAL A 527 -9.29 3.86 -15.41
N SER A 528 -8.04 3.82 -15.85
CA SER A 528 -7.62 3.35 -17.18
C SER A 528 -6.40 2.45 -17.09
N THR A 529 -6.48 1.28 -17.73
CA THR A 529 -5.37 0.33 -17.81
C THR A 529 -4.89 0.22 -19.25
N TYR A 530 -3.59 0.47 -19.47
CA TYR A 530 -2.95 0.40 -20.78
C TYR A 530 -1.80 -0.60 -20.77
N PHE A 531 -1.71 -1.42 -21.81
CA PHE A 531 -0.63 -2.38 -22.01
C PHE A 531 0.21 -2.06 -23.25
N TRP A 532 1.52 -2.16 -23.14
CA TRP A 532 2.46 -2.11 -24.24
C TRP A 532 3.22 -3.43 -24.31
N HIS A 533 3.31 -4.03 -25.49
CA HIS A 533 3.88 -5.37 -25.67
C HIS A 533 5.21 -5.31 -26.41
N SER A 534 6.15 -6.17 -26.04
CA SER A 534 7.42 -6.41 -26.76
C SER A 534 7.29 -7.61 -27.72
N ALA A 535 8.26 -7.76 -28.63
CA ALA A 535 8.31 -8.91 -29.53
C ALA A 535 8.67 -10.22 -28.82
N ASP A 536 9.35 -10.13 -27.67
CA ASP A 536 9.84 -11.27 -26.90
C ASP A 536 8.83 -11.73 -25.83
N GLY A 537 7.64 -11.13 -25.79
CA GLY A 537 6.53 -11.52 -24.93
C GLY A 537 6.34 -10.65 -23.70
N TYR A 538 7.31 -9.81 -23.32
CA TYR A 538 7.17 -8.88 -22.20
C TYR A 538 6.05 -7.86 -22.42
N VAL A 539 5.43 -7.45 -21.32
CA VAL A 539 4.37 -6.46 -21.22
C VAL A 539 4.82 -5.39 -20.24
N LEU A 540 4.66 -4.13 -20.62
CA LEU A 540 4.74 -3.00 -19.72
C LEU A 540 3.33 -2.44 -19.56
N SER A 541 2.82 -2.38 -18.34
CA SER A 541 1.46 -1.95 -18.02
C SER A 541 1.43 -0.71 -17.14
N GLY A 542 0.39 0.11 -17.32
CA GLY A 542 0.12 1.29 -16.50
C GLY A 542 -1.36 1.37 -16.11
N ILE A 543 -1.65 1.58 -14.83
CA ILE A 543 -2.97 1.91 -14.29
C ILE A 543 -2.98 3.40 -13.95
N PHE A 544 -3.94 4.13 -14.50
CA PHE A 544 -4.03 5.58 -14.40
C PHE A 544 -5.39 6.00 -13.86
N TYR A 545 -5.39 6.96 -12.94
CA TYR A 545 -6.57 7.67 -12.44
C TYR A 545 -6.56 9.06 -13.07
N ASP A 546 -7.55 9.35 -13.92
CA ASP A 546 -7.62 10.59 -14.72
C ASP A 546 -6.33 10.90 -15.49
N GLY A 547 -5.70 9.84 -16.01
CA GLY A 547 -4.47 9.94 -16.79
C GLY A 547 -3.19 10.02 -15.95
N LEU A 548 -3.27 9.85 -14.63
CA LEU A 548 -2.13 9.88 -13.72
C LEU A 548 -1.93 8.50 -13.05
N LEU A 549 -0.73 7.93 -13.20
CA LEU A 549 -0.31 6.75 -12.45
C LEU A 549 0.35 7.22 -11.17
N THR A 550 -0.37 7.13 -10.06
CA THR A 550 0.01 7.68 -8.75
C THR A 550 0.46 6.61 -7.75
N GLY A 551 0.26 5.33 -8.05
CA GLY A 551 0.76 4.20 -7.26
C GLY A 551 1.78 3.38 -8.06
N MET A 552 2.92 3.02 -7.45
CA MET A 552 3.94 2.20 -8.12
C MET A 552 3.38 0.83 -8.54
N ALA A 553 2.43 0.27 -7.78
CA ALA A 553 1.71 -0.95 -8.16
C ALA A 553 0.97 -0.83 -9.50
N GLY A 554 0.62 0.40 -9.91
CA GLY A 554 0.05 0.69 -11.21
C GLY A 554 1.04 0.56 -12.37
N LEU A 555 2.36 0.59 -12.12
CA LEU A 555 3.42 0.42 -13.12
C LEU A 555 4.02 -0.98 -13.02
N SER A 556 3.92 -1.78 -14.08
CA SER A 556 4.47 -3.14 -14.08
C SER A 556 5.23 -3.45 -15.38
N TYR A 557 6.22 -4.33 -15.28
CA TYR A 557 6.94 -4.91 -16.40
C TYR A 557 7.15 -6.40 -16.16
N TYR A 558 6.53 -7.26 -16.96
CA TYR A 558 6.46 -8.70 -16.72
C TYR A 558 6.32 -9.50 -18.02
N GLN A 559 6.48 -10.81 -17.98
CA GLN A 559 6.24 -11.70 -19.11
C GLN A 559 5.08 -12.66 -18.80
N PRO A 560 3.90 -12.52 -19.44
CA PRO A 560 2.71 -13.33 -19.19
C PRO A 560 2.75 -14.75 -19.77
#